data_AF-A0A965HZ15-F1
#
_entry.id   AF-A0A965HZ15-F1
#
_cell.length_a   1.000
_cell.length_b   1.000
_cell.length_c   1.000
_cell.angle_alpha   90.00
_cell.angle_beta   90.00
_cell.angle_gamma   90.00
#
_symmetry.space_group_name_H-M   'P 1'
#
loop_
_entity.id
_entity.type
_entity.pdbx_description
1 polymer ?
#
loop_
_entity_poly.entity_id
_entity_poly.type
_entity_poly.pdbx_seq_one_letter_code
_entity_poly.pdbx_strand_id
1 'polypeptide(L)'
;MATKTEDASPPDAEELTATIGKIAEQSQRIVTDFVARQSEAQDSDHDPLNIGSAFMEMTQRMMADPARLAQAQVDLWNSYVNLWQQTANRMMGQESETLAEPEADDRRFADAAWQENPVFDYIKQSYLLTSKWMINTVRETEGMEDETARKVDFYTRQFVDAMAPTNFAVTNPQVLQETVDSKGQNLINGLSN
;
A
#
# COMPACT_ATOMS: atom_id res chain seq x y z
N MET A 1 -14.90 -18.99 -42.57
CA MET A 1 -14.75 -19.17 -41.11
C MET A 1 -14.81 -17.79 -40.48
N ALA A 2 -15.95 -17.42 -39.91
CA ALA A 2 -16.13 -16.15 -39.21
C ALA A 2 -16.10 -16.43 -37.71
N THR A 3 -15.12 -15.87 -37.02
CA THR A 3 -14.95 -15.91 -35.56
C THR A 3 -16.12 -15.16 -34.93
N LYS A 4 -16.85 -15.86 -34.07
CA LYS A 4 -17.99 -15.35 -33.31
C LYS A 4 -17.45 -14.39 -32.25
N THR A 5 -17.72 -13.10 -32.41
CA THR A 5 -17.56 -12.08 -31.37
C THR A 5 -18.49 -12.45 -30.21
N GLU A 6 -17.94 -12.83 -29.06
CA GLU A 6 -18.72 -13.00 -27.85
C GLU A 6 -19.19 -11.63 -27.38
N ASP A 7 -20.52 -11.50 -27.38
CA ASP A 7 -21.30 -10.35 -26.99
C ASP A 7 -21.22 -10.23 -25.46
N ALA A 8 -20.40 -9.29 -24.96
CA ALA A 8 -20.38 -8.93 -23.56
C ALA A 8 -21.65 -8.11 -23.24
N SER A 9 -22.75 -8.82 -22.99
CA SER A 9 -23.99 -8.22 -22.48
C SER A 9 -23.70 -7.47 -21.18
N PRO A 10 -24.27 -6.26 -20.98
CA PRO A 10 -24.14 -5.54 -19.71
C PRO A 10 -24.67 -6.41 -18.56
N PRO A 11 -24.06 -6.32 -17.36
CA PRO A 11 -24.51 -7.09 -16.20
C PRO A 11 -25.99 -6.83 -15.91
N ASP A 12 -26.74 -7.91 -15.65
CA ASP A 12 -28.16 -7.82 -15.30
C ASP A 12 -28.30 -7.03 -14.00
N ALA A 13 -29.13 -5.99 -13.99
CA ALA A 13 -29.24 -5.06 -12.86
C ALA A 13 -29.71 -5.77 -11.58
N GLU A 14 -30.46 -6.87 -11.72
CA GLU A 14 -30.87 -7.73 -10.61
C GLU A 14 -29.68 -8.49 -10.00
N GLU A 15 -28.78 -9.01 -10.83
CA GLU A 15 -27.57 -9.75 -10.40
C GLU A 15 -26.60 -8.84 -9.65
N LEU A 16 -26.42 -7.61 -10.14
CA LEU A 16 -25.59 -6.59 -9.48
C LEU A 16 -26.18 -6.16 -8.12
N THR A 17 -27.49 -5.93 -8.07
CA THR A 17 -28.18 -5.54 -6.83
C THR A 17 -28.10 -6.64 -5.77
N ALA A 18 -28.26 -7.90 -6.18
CA ALA A 18 -28.12 -9.06 -5.30
C ALA A 18 -26.68 -9.21 -4.75
N THR A 19 -25.68 -8.94 -5.59
CA THR A 19 -24.25 -8.98 -5.22
C THR A 19 -23.91 -7.90 -4.19
N ILE A 20 -24.37 -6.66 -4.41
CA ILE A 20 -24.19 -5.54 -3.47
C ILE A 20 -24.86 -5.85 -2.12
N GLY A 21 -26.07 -6.44 -2.14
CA GLY A 21 -26.78 -6.83 -0.91
C GLY A 21 -26.00 -7.83 -0.06
N LYS A 22 -25.40 -8.85 -0.68
CA LYS A 22 -24.58 -9.85 0.01
C LYS A 22 -23.31 -9.23 0.63
N ILE A 23 -22.65 -8.33 -0.08
CA ILE A 23 -21.47 -7.61 0.42
C ILE A 23 -21.85 -6.77 1.65
N ALA A 24 -22.97 -6.06 1.60
CA ALA A 24 -23.46 -5.27 2.73
C ALA A 24 -23.75 -6.14 3.97
N GLU A 25 -24.43 -7.28 3.80
CA GLU A 25 -24.73 -8.20 4.90
C GLU A 25 -23.46 -8.78 5.54
N GLN A 26 -22.50 -9.22 4.73
CA GLN A 26 -21.23 -9.76 5.22
C GLN A 26 -20.40 -8.70 5.94
N SER A 27 -20.31 -7.48 5.39
CA SER A 27 -19.57 -6.39 6.04
C SER A 27 -20.16 -6.00 7.39
N GLN A 28 -21.49 -5.99 7.53
CA GLN A 28 -22.16 -5.71 8.80
C GLN A 28 -21.82 -6.75 9.86
N ARG A 29 -21.75 -8.03 9.47
CA ARG A 29 -21.37 -9.13 10.37
C ARG A 29 -19.93 -9.00 10.85
N ILE A 30 -19.00 -8.72 9.95
CA ILE A 30 -17.58 -8.53 10.28
C ILE A 30 -17.39 -7.38 11.27
N VAL A 31 -18.03 -6.24 11.03
CA VAL A 31 -17.96 -5.08 11.93
C VAL A 31 -18.53 -5.42 13.31
N THR A 32 -19.64 -6.14 13.36
CA THR A 32 -20.28 -6.54 14.62
C THR A 32 -19.37 -7.50 15.42
N ASP A 33 -18.80 -8.50 14.76
CA ASP A 33 -17.87 -9.45 15.37
C ASP A 33 -16.59 -8.75 15.85
N PHE A 34 -16.09 -7.76 15.10
CA PHE A 34 -14.94 -6.95 15.49
C PHE A 34 -15.20 -6.12 16.75
N VAL A 35 -16.32 -5.40 16.81
CA VAL A 35 -16.71 -4.58 17.97
C VAL A 35 -16.87 -5.45 19.23
N ALA A 36 -17.47 -6.63 19.10
CA ALA A 36 -17.61 -7.57 20.20
C ALA A 36 -16.23 -8.03 20.75
N ARG A 37 -15.32 -8.43 19.87
CA ARG A 37 -13.96 -8.88 20.26
C ARG A 37 -13.11 -7.76 20.85
N GLN A 38 -13.27 -6.53 20.36
CA GLN A 38 -12.53 -5.38 20.87
C GLN A 38 -12.90 -5.05 22.33
N SER A 39 -14.16 -5.27 22.71
CA SER A 39 -14.62 -5.08 24.09
C SER A 39 -14.06 -6.12 25.07
N GLU A 40 -13.69 -7.32 24.59
CA GLU A 40 -13.09 -8.39 25.41
C GLU A 40 -11.56 -8.24 25.56
N ALA A 41 -10.90 -7.57 24.61
CA ALA A 41 -9.43 -7.39 24.58
C ALA A 41 -8.93 -6.17 25.37
N GLN A 42 -9.79 -5.49 26.12
CA GLN A 42 -9.50 -4.18 26.74
C GLN A 42 -8.50 -4.24 27.93
N ASP A 43 -8.08 -5.43 28.38
CA ASP A 43 -7.30 -5.62 29.63
C ASP A 43 -5.83 -6.08 29.41
N SER A 44 -5.31 -6.01 28.18
CA SER A 44 -3.92 -6.37 27.88
C SER A 44 -2.99 -5.16 27.89
N ASP A 45 -1.88 -5.28 28.62
CA ASP A 45 -0.71 -4.39 28.61
C ASP A 45 -0.48 -3.81 27.21
N HIS A 46 -0.61 -2.49 27.07
CA HIS A 46 -0.78 -1.84 25.76
C HIS A 46 0.53 -1.75 24.95
N ASP A 47 1.70 -2.05 25.55
CA ASP A 47 2.99 -2.07 24.84
C ASP A 47 4.04 -2.98 25.53
N PRO A 48 3.83 -4.31 25.54
CA PRO A 48 4.73 -5.25 26.22
C PRO A 48 6.12 -5.31 25.57
N LEU A 49 6.27 -4.76 24.35
CA LEU A 49 7.52 -4.75 23.59
C LEU A 49 8.23 -3.39 23.61
N ASN A 50 7.70 -2.39 24.34
CA ASN A 50 8.27 -1.04 24.41
C ASN A 50 8.50 -0.42 23.02
N ILE A 51 7.57 -0.62 22.09
CA ILE A 51 7.64 -0.09 20.73
C ILE A 51 7.40 1.43 20.77
N GLY A 52 6.40 1.88 21.53
CA GLY A 52 6.06 3.29 21.64
C GLY A 52 7.21 4.12 22.21
N SER A 53 7.90 3.63 23.23
CA SER A 53 9.08 4.30 23.79
C SER A 53 10.26 4.33 22.83
N ALA A 54 10.47 3.25 22.04
CA ALA A 54 11.51 3.22 21.00
C ALA A 54 11.27 4.27 19.90
N PHE A 55 10.03 4.42 19.42
CA PHE A 55 9.68 5.47 18.45
C PHE A 55 9.76 6.88 19.05
N MET A 56 9.43 7.05 20.33
CA MET A 56 9.60 8.32 21.04
C MET A 56 11.07 8.70 21.19
N GLU A 57 11.96 7.76 21.47
CA GLU A 57 13.41 7.99 21.50
C GLU A 57 13.91 8.40 20.11
N MET A 58 13.57 7.64 19.06
CA MET A 58 13.92 7.99 17.68
C MET A 58 13.47 9.41 17.35
N THR A 59 12.22 9.77 17.66
CA THR A 59 11.68 11.11 17.39
C THR A 59 12.48 12.19 18.13
N GLN A 60 12.89 11.95 19.38
CA GLN A 60 13.74 12.89 20.11
C GLN A 60 15.12 13.06 19.46
N ARG A 61 15.73 11.96 18.99
CA ARG A 61 17.01 11.99 18.27
C ARG A 61 16.91 12.72 16.95
N MET A 62 15.86 12.45 16.18
CA MET A 62 15.53 13.14 14.94
C MET A 62 15.38 14.66 15.15
N MET A 63 14.66 15.06 16.21
CA MET A 63 14.50 16.49 16.56
C MET A 63 15.79 17.16 17.03
N ALA A 64 16.79 16.39 17.47
CA ALA A 64 18.11 16.91 17.82
C ALA A 64 18.96 17.25 16.58
N ASP A 65 18.63 16.71 15.41
CA ASP A 65 19.23 17.05 14.11
C ASP A 65 18.16 17.50 13.09
N PRO A 66 17.62 18.72 13.25
CA PRO A 66 16.60 19.26 12.35
C PRO A 66 17.13 19.49 10.93
N ALA A 67 18.44 19.65 10.76
CA ALA A 67 19.05 19.84 9.45
C ALA A 67 18.98 18.55 8.62
N ARG A 68 19.26 17.40 9.24
CA ARG A 68 19.13 16.09 8.58
C ARG A 68 17.69 15.81 8.18
N LEU A 69 16.73 16.12 9.05
CA LEU A 69 15.30 15.99 8.73
C LEU A 69 14.88 16.87 7.56
N ALA A 70 15.32 18.14 7.55
CA ALA A 70 15.03 19.04 6.46
C ALA A 70 15.63 18.52 5.13
N GLN A 71 16.86 18.00 5.17
CA GLN A 71 17.49 17.40 4.00
C GLN A 71 16.70 16.19 3.49
N ALA A 72 16.34 15.26 4.37
CA ALA A 72 15.52 14.10 4.01
C ALA A 72 14.18 14.53 3.38
N GLN A 73 13.55 15.58 3.89
CA GLN A 73 12.31 16.13 3.33
C GLN A 73 12.50 16.73 1.94
N VAL A 74 13.62 17.43 1.71
CA VAL A 74 13.99 17.98 0.39
C VAL A 74 14.27 16.86 -0.61
N ASP A 75 14.95 15.80 -0.18
CA ASP A 75 15.26 14.64 -1.03
C ASP A 75 13.97 13.91 -1.47
N LEU A 76 13.01 13.76 -0.55
CA LEU A 76 11.69 13.22 -0.87
C LEU A 76 10.96 14.12 -1.87
N TRP A 77 10.93 15.43 -1.62
CA TRP A 77 10.28 16.38 -2.51
C TRP A 77 10.86 16.32 -3.94
N ASN A 78 12.18 16.31 -4.05
CA ASN A 78 12.87 16.18 -5.34
C ASN A 78 12.51 14.86 -6.04
N SER A 79 12.42 13.77 -5.29
CA SER A 79 12.00 12.46 -5.81
C SER A 79 10.59 12.51 -6.39
N TYR A 80 9.65 13.19 -5.72
CA TYR A 80 8.28 13.38 -6.21
C TYR A 80 8.19 14.29 -7.44
N VAL A 81 8.97 15.37 -7.47
CA VAL A 81 9.04 16.27 -8.64
C VAL A 81 9.56 15.51 -9.86
N ASN A 82 10.61 14.70 -9.69
CA ASN A 82 11.15 13.87 -10.76
C ASN A 82 10.13 12.80 -11.20
N LEU A 83 9.45 12.15 -10.25
CA LEU A 83 8.43 11.15 -10.56
C LEU A 83 7.29 11.77 -11.39
N TRP A 84 6.79 12.94 -10.98
CA TRP A 84 5.72 13.63 -11.71
C TRP A 84 6.15 13.99 -13.15
N GLN A 85 7.37 14.50 -13.34
CA GLN A 85 7.90 14.81 -14.68
C GLN A 85 7.97 13.56 -15.56
N GLN A 86 8.48 12.45 -15.01
CA GLN A 86 8.60 11.18 -15.73
C GLN A 86 7.25 10.57 -16.08
N THR A 87 6.29 10.59 -15.15
CA THR A 87 4.93 10.14 -15.41
C THR A 87 4.27 11.01 -16.49
N ALA A 88 4.46 12.33 -16.48
CA ALA A 88 3.95 13.22 -17.51
C ALA A 88 4.55 12.89 -18.90
N ASN A 89 5.87 12.67 -18.98
CA ASN A 89 6.54 12.25 -20.22
C ASN A 89 5.98 10.92 -20.75
N ARG A 90 5.82 9.93 -19.86
CA ARG A 90 5.24 8.62 -20.21
C ARG A 90 3.79 8.75 -20.71
N MET A 91 2.97 9.59 -20.09
CA MET A 91 1.61 9.88 -20.56
C MET A 91 1.57 10.57 -21.93
N MET A 92 2.60 11.34 -22.28
CA MET A 92 2.77 11.93 -23.61
C MET A 92 3.37 10.95 -24.64
N GLY A 93 3.58 9.68 -24.27
CA GLY A 93 4.14 8.65 -25.15
C GLY A 93 5.65 8.77 -25.37
N GLN A 94 6.35 9.53 -24.51
CA GLN A 94 7.80 9.64 -24.56
C GLN A 94 8.45 8.52 -23.73
N GLU A 95 9.66 8.12 -24.12
CA GLU A 95 10.49 7.28 -23.25
C GLU A 95 10.82 8.04 -21.97
N SER A 96 10.71 7.35 -20.84
CA SER A 96 11.06 7.85 -19.52
C SER A 96 11.78 6.75 -18.78
N GLU A 97 12.79 7.14 -18.02
CA GLU A 97 13.43 6.25 -17.05
C GLU A 97 12.42 5.83 -15.97
N THR A 98 12.77 4.80 -15.20
CA THR A 98 12.03 4.38 -13.99
C THR A 98 12.86 4.80 -12.78
N LEU A 99 12.31 5.60 -11.87
CA LEU A 99 13.06 6.12 -10.71
C LEU A 99 13.16 5.12 -9.57
N ALA A 100 12.18 4.24 -9.45
CA ALA A 100 12.13 3.24 -8.39
C ALA A 100 11.60 1.92 -8.93
N GLU A 101 12.40 0.88 -8.76
CA GLU A 101 12.03 -0.49 -9.08
C GLU A 101 11.85 -1.29 -7.80
N PRO A 102 10.89 -2.24 -7.78
CA PRO A 102 10.77 -3.17 -6.67
C PRO A 102 12.02 -4.05 -6.57
N GLU A 103 12.29 -4.59 -5.38
CA GLU A 103 13.33 -5.59 -5.20
C GLU A 103 13.04 -6.82 -6.08
N ALA A 104 14.09 -7.52 -6.52
CA ALA A 104 13.96 -8.60 -7.51
C ALA A 104 13.04 -9.76 -7.06
N ASP A 105 12.87 -9.95 -5.76
CA ASP A 105 12.01 -10.96 -5.13
C ASP A 105 10.64 -10.43 -4.69
N ASP A 106 10.37 -9.14 -4.86
CA ASP A 106 9.09 -8.52 -4.49
C ASP A 106 8.00 -8.83 -5.53
N ARG A 107 7.29 -9.93 -5.27
CA ARG A 107 6.19 -10.42 -6.12
C ARG A 107 4.94 -9.53 -6.09
N ARG A 108 4.85 -8.55 -5.19
CA ARG A 108 3.66 -7.67 -5.07
C ARG A 108 3.40 -6.91 -6.38
N PHE A 109 4.46 -6.55 -7.10
CA PHE A 109 4.40 -5.77 -8.33
C PHE A 109 4.63 -6.61 -9.61
N ALA A 110 4.36 -7.91 -9.56
CA ALA A 110 4.60 -8.83 -10.68
C ALA A 110 3.65 -8.65 -11.87
N ASP A 111 2.47 -8.03 -11.66
CA ASP A 111 1.53 -7.75 -12.75
C ASP A 111 2.09 -6.76 -13.77
N ALA A 112 1.92 -7.03 -15.06
CA ALA A 112 2.35 -6.12 -16.12
C ALA A 112 1.69 -4.74 -16.01
N ALA A 113 0.47 -4.65 -15.49
CA ALA A 113 -0.22 -3.37 -15.28
C ALA A 113 0.57 -2.40 -14.39
N TRP A 114 1.36 -2.91 -13.43
CA TRP A 114 2.23 -2.09 -12.57
C TRP A 114 3.37 -1.42 -13.32
N GLN A 115 3.67 -1.82 -14.56
CA GLN A 115 4.70 -1.22 -15.41
C GLN A 115 4.07 -0.54 -16.64
N GLU A 116 3.10 -1.16 -17.28
CA GLU A 116 2.52 -0.70 -18.54
C GLU A 116 1.57 0.48 -18.36
N ASN A 117 0.80 0.51 -17.27
CA ASN A 117 -0.17 1.58 -17.02
C ASN A 117 0.50 2.73 -16.26
N PRO A 118 0.53 3.97 -16.81
CA PRO A 118 1.18 5.10 -16.16
C PRO A 118 0.65 5.44 -14.76
N VAL A 119 -0.63 5.16 -14.48
CA VAL A 119 -1.25 5.42 -13.17
C VAL A 119 -0.78 4.40 -12.14
N PHE A 120 -0.83 3.10 -12.47
CA PHE A 120 -0.35 2.05 -11.56
C PHE A 120 1.16 2.13 -11.36
N ASP A 121 1.91 2.44 -12.42
CA ASP A 121 3.36 2.68 -12.34
C ASP A 121 3.69 3.86 -11.41
N TYR A 122 2.97 4.99 -11.50
CA TYR A 122 3.10 6.10 -10.56
C TYR A 122 2.80 5.69 -9.11
N ILE A 123 1.72 4.93 -8.87
CA ILE A 123 1.34 4.45 -7.53
C ILE A 123 2.45 3.55 -6.96
N LYS A 124 2.95 2.60 -7.75
CA LYS A 124 4.08 1.73 -7.35
C LYS A 124 5.33 2.56 -7.03
N GLN A 125 5.76 3.42 -7.94
CA GLN A 125 7.00 4.19 -7.77
C GLN A 125 6.91 5.16 -6.58
N SER A 126 5.77 5.84 -6.38
CA SER A 126 5.57 6.72 -5.22
C SER A 126 5.60 5.96 -3.89
N TYR A 127 5.02 4.75 -3.85
CA TYR A 127 5.14 3.84 -2.71
C TYR A 127 6.60 3.48 -2.45
N LEU A 128 7.34 3.01 -3.46
CA LEU A 128 8.74 2.59 -3.31
C LEU A 128 9.65 3.73 -2.86
N LEU A 129 9.49 4.93 -3.42
CA LEU A 129 10.25 6.12 -3.02
C LEU A 129 9.98 6.49 -1.56
N THR A 130 8.71 6.51 -1.15
CA THR A 130 8.32 6.83 0.23
C THR A 130 8.78 5.76 1.21
N SER A 131 8.68 4.49 0.84
CA SER A 131 9.15 3.33 1.60
C SER A 131 10.64 3.44 1.90
N LYS A 132 11.44 3.67 0.85
CA LYS A 132 12.89 3.84 0.95
C LYS A 132 13.25 5.07 1.77
N TRP A 133 12.57 6.19 1.55
CA TRP A 133 12.78 7.42 2.31
C TRP A 133 12.51 7.20 3.81
N MET A 134 11.40 6.56 4.17
CA MET A 134 11.03 6.34 5.56
C MET A 134 12.04 5.41 6.25
N ILE A 135 12.39 4.29 5.63
CA ILE A 135 13.37 3.33 6.18
C ILE A 135 14.74 4.00 6.33
N ASN A 136 15.19 4.76 5.34
CA ASN A 136 16.48 5.44 5.41
C ASN A 136 16.50 6.52 6.50
N THR A 137 15.43 7.31 6.63
CA THR A 137 15.31 8.34 7.67
C THR A 137 15.46 7.75 9.07
N VAL A 138 14.84 6.58 9.31
CA VAL A 138 14.99 5.83 10.56
C VAL A 138 16.42 5.35 10.76
N ARG A 139 17.03 4.74 9.74
CA ARG A 139 18.39 4.18 9.81
C ARG A 139 19.49 5.21 10.01
N GLU A 140 19.28 6.39 9.47
CA GLU A 140 20.22 7.51 9.56
C GLU A 140 20.07 8.30 10.87
N THR A 141 19.11 7.94 11.72
CA THR A 141 18.97 8.54 13.04
C THR A 141 20.08 8.03 13.95
N GLU A 142 21.05 8.90 14.26
CA GLU A 142 22.20 8.55 15.10
C GLU A 142 21.89 8.61 16.60
N GLY A 143 22.72 7.94 17.39
CA GLY A 143 22.73 8.05 18.85
C GLY A 143 21.67 7.20 19.57
N MET A 144 20.90 6.36 18.87
CA MET A 144 20.06 5.34 19.49
C MET A 144 20.90 4.13 19.94
N GLU A 145 20.45 3.44 20.98
CA GLU A 145 21.00 2.13 21.34
C GLU A 145 20.73 1.09 20.24
N ASP A 146 21.68 0.18 20.00
CA ASP A 146 21.61 -0.82 18.92
C ASP A 146 20.34 -1.68 18.95
N GLU A 147 19.81 -2.00 20.14
CA GLU A 147 18.56 -2.76 20.28
C GLU A 147 17.35 -1.91 19.87
N THR A 148 17.27 -0.67 20.35
CA THR A 148 16.22 0.29 20.00
C THR A 148 16.23 0.58 18.49
N ALA A 149 17.39 0.85 17.91
CA ALA A 149 17.54 1.13 16.48
C ALA A 149 17.06 -0.03 15.60
N ARG A 150 17.43 -1.28 15.96
CA ARG A 150 16.96 -2.49 15.26
C ARG A 150 15.46 -2.68 15.39
N LYS A 151 14.89 -2.42 16.57
CA LYS A 151 13.45 -2.51 16.81
C LYS A 151 12.69 -1.53 15.92
N VAL A 152 13.10 -0.27 15.90
CA VAL A 152 12.46 0.76 15.06
C VAL A 152 12.60 0.43 13.58
N ASP A 153 13.79 0.04 13.09
CA ASP A 153 13.98 -0.39 11.68
C ASP A 153 13.02 -1.53 11.30
N PHE A 154 12.92 -2.55 12.15
CA PHE A 154 12.03 -3.68 11.91
C PHE A 154 10.56 -3.26 11.84
N TYR A 155 10.07 -2.51 12.83
CA TYR A 155 8.66 -2.12 12.86
C TYR A 155 8.30 -1.06 11.80
N THR A 156 9.25 -0.21 11.41
CA THR A 156 9.08 0.68 10.26
C THR A 156 8.91 -0.10 8.96
N ARG A 157 9.70 -1.17 8.75
CA ARG A 157 9.52 -2.06 7.59
C ARG A 157 8.14 -2.72 7.61
N GLN A 158 7.72 -3.26 8.76
CA GLN A 158 6.38 -3.85 8.89
C GLN A 158 5.25 -2.84 8.59
N PHE A 159 5.39 -1.60 9.06
CA PHE A 159 4.44 -0.54 8.78
C PHE A 159 4.38 -0.21 7.28
N VAL A 160 5.54 -0.03 6.64
CA VAL A 160 5.64 0.25 5.21
C VAL A 160 5.09 -0.90 4.36
N ASP A 161 5.34 -2.16 4.75
CA ASP A 161 4.79 -3.33 4.07
C ASP A 161 3.26 -3.43 4.20
N ALA A 162 2.71 -3.07 5.36
CA ALA A 162 1.27 -3.01 5.57
C ALA A 162 0.60 -1.93 4.70
N MET A 163 1.30 -0.84 4.41
CA MET A 163 0.84 0.26 3.57
C MET A 163 1.02 0.01 2.06
N ALA A 164 1.50 -1.16 1.64
CA ALA A 164 1.69 -1.48 0.23
C ALA A 164 0.37 -1.34 -0.55
N PRO A 165 0.38 -0.69 -1.73
CA PRO A 165 -0.83 -0.42 -2.51
C PRO A 165 -1.52 -1.71 -2.99
N THR A 166 -0.80 -2.83 -3.03
CA THR A 166 -1.32 -4.16 -3.36
C THR A 166 -2.26 -4.72 -2.30
N ASN A 167 -2.19 -4.22 -1.06
CA ASN A 167 -3.05 -4.63 0.04
C ASN A 167 -4.46 -4.02 -0.05
N PHE A 168 -4.66 -3.01 -0.90
CA PHE A 168 -5.95 -2.33 -1.04
C PHE A 168 -6.58 -2.64 -2.39
N ALA A 169 -7.80 -3.19 -2.36
CA ALA A 169 -8.54 -3.60 -3.56
C ALA A 169 -8.69 -2.48 -4.60
N VAL A 170 -8.90 -1.24 -4.16
CA VAL A 170 -9.11 -0.07 -5.03
C VAL A 170 -7.86 0.42 -5.75
N THR A 171 -6.66 0.01 -5.31
CA THR A 171 -5.39 0.36 -5.95
C THR A 171 -4.68 -0.85 -6.56
N ASN A 172 -5.27 -2.04 -6.45
CA ASN A 172 -4.69 -3.28 -6.97
C ASN A 172 -5.28 -3.61 -8.36
N PRO A 173 -4.48 -3.56 -9.43
CA PRO A 173 -4.96 -3.79 -10.79
C PRO A 173 -5.54 -5.19 -10.98
N GLN A 174 -4.97 -6.22 -10.34
CA GLN A 174 -5.48 -7.59 -10.41
C GLN A 174 -6.85 -7.70 -9.77
N VAL A 175 -7.04 -7.06 -8.61
CA VAL A 175 -8.34 -7.08 -7.92
C VAL A 175 -9.39 -6.31 -8.71
N LEU A 176 -9.05 -5.15 -9.27
CA LEU A 176 -9.96 -4.38 -10.11
C LEU A 176 -10.36 -5.15 -11.38
N GLN A 177 -9.39 -5.77 -12.06
CA GLN A 177 -9.62 -6.58 -13.25
C GLN A 177 -10.51 -7.79 -12.93
N GLU A 178 -10.15 -8.57 -11.90
CA GLU A 178 -10.95 -9.72 -11.46
C GLU A 178 -12.34 -9.30 -10.97
N THR A 179 -12.50 -8.10 -10.40
CA THR A 179 -13.82 -7.58 -10.01
C THR A 179 -14.70 -7.34 -11.23
N VAL A 180 -14.14 -6.82 -12.32
CA VAL A 180 -14.87 -6.67 -13.60
C VAL A 180 -15.19 -8.04 -14.19
N ASP A 181 -14.21 -8.93 -14.29
CA ASP A 181 -14.34 -10.23 -14.94
C ASP A 181 -15.30 -11.16 -14.17
N SER A 182 -15.25 -11.14 -12.84
CA SER A 182 -16.10 -11.95 -11.96
C SER A 182 -17.41 -11.27 -11.56
N LYS A 183 -17.71 -10.08 -12.10
CA LYS A 183 -18.86 -9.23 -11.69
C LYS A 183 -18.93 -9.01 -10.16
N GLY A 184 -17.78 -8.90 -9.50
CA GLY A 184 -17.64 -8.66 -8.06
C GLY A 184 -17.71 -9.91 -7.18
N GLN A 185 -17.75 -11.12 -7.74
CA GLN A 185 -17.77 -12.36 -6.97
C GLN A 185 -16.45 -12.60 -6.20
N ASN A 186 -15.32 -12.10 -6.70
CA ASN A 186 -14.04 -12.15 -6.00
C ASN A 186 -14.06 -11.42 -4.64
N LEU A 187 -14.79 -10.30 -4.54
CA LEU A 187 -14.93 -9.53 -3.31
C LEU A 187 -15.74 -10.32 -2.27
N ILE A 188 -16.80 -11.01 -2.69
CA ILE A 188 -17.60 -11.89 -1.81
C ILE A 188 -16.73 -13.03 -1.27
N ASN A 189 -15.93 -13.65 -2.13
CA ASN A 189 -15.03 -14.75 -1.75
C ASN A 189 -13.93 -14.26 -0.78
N GLY A 190 -13.44 -13.03 -0.98
CA GLY A 190 -12.49 -12.39 -0.06
C GLY A 190 -13.08 -12.10 1.32
N LEU A 191 -14.33 -11.64 1.38
CA LEU A 191 -15.06 -11.36 2.64
C LEU A 191 -15.46 -12.63 3.41
N SER A 192 -15.33 -13.81 2.80
CA SER A 192 -15.69 -15.09 3.40
C SER A 192 -14.48 -15.95 3.83
N ASN A 193 -13.25 -15.48 3.60
CA ASN A 193 -12.02 -16.05 4.16
C ASN A 193 -11.63 -15.35 5.47
#